data_AF-A0A348NNZ0-F1
#
_entry.id   AF-A0A348NNZ0-F1
#
_cell.length_a   1.000
_cell.length_b   1.000
_cell.length_c   1.000
_cell.angle_alpha   90.00
_cell.angle_beta   90.00
_cell.angle_gamma   90.00
#
_symmetry.space_group_name_H-M   'P 1'
#
loop_
_entity.id
_entity.type
_entity.pdbx_description
1 polymer ?
#
loop_
_entity_poly.entity_id
_entity_poly.type
_entity_poly.pdbx_seq_one_letter_code
_entity_poly.pdbx_strand_id
1 'polypeptide(L)'
;MATDVHPSAIIEQGAELDEGVSVGAYAYIGAQVKIGKGTVVMHHATVDGVTTMGESNEVHPYAYVGGKTHDLKYRGGVHRLQIGAHN
;
A
#
# COMPACT_ATOMS: atom_id res chain seq x y z
N MET A 1 13.30 10.31 -8.45
CA MET A 1 12.40 10.31 -9.64
C MET A 1 10.98 10.57 -9.13
N ALA A 2 10.12 11.25 -9.89
CA ALA A 2 8.76 11.52 -9.44
C ALA A 2 7.96 10.21 -9.26
N THR A 3 6.99 10.23 -8.34
CA THR A 3 5.99 9.16 -8.18
C THR A 3 5.17 9.04 -9.47
N ASP A 4 5.01 7.82 -9.98
CA ASP A 4 4.26 7.53 -11.20
C ASP A 4 2.92 6.87 -10.84
N VAL A 5 1.83 7.60 -11.01
CA VAL A 5 0.49 7.15 -10.61
C VAL A 5 -0.40 7.09 -11.83
N HIS A 6 -0.93 5.90 -12.12
CA HIS A 6 -1.91 5.73 -13.17
C HIS A 6 -3.19 6.55 -12.85
N PRO A 7 -3.79 7.26 -13.82
CA PRO A 7 -4.95 8.12 -13.57
C PRO A 7 -6.19 7.43 -12.97
N SER A 8 -6.31 6.11 -13.13
CA SER A 8 -7.39 5.31 -12.56
C SER A 8 -7.08 4.68 -11.20
N ALA A 9 -5.87 4.89 -10.68
CA ALA A 9 -5.54 4.49 -9.32
C ALA A 9 -6.28 5.37 -8.32
N ILE A 10 -6.69 4.78 -7.20
CA ILE A 10 -7.36 5.49 -6.12
C ILE A 10 -6.37 5.61 -4.97
N ILE A 11 -5.97 6.84 -4.65
CA ILE A 11 -5.10 7.15 -3.52
C ILE A 11 -5.88 8.08 -2.60
N GLU A 12 -6.12 7.64 -1.37
CA GLU A 12 -6.81 8.47 -0.39
C GLU A 12 -5.92 9.60 0.14
N GLN A 13 -6.55 10.70 0.55
CA GLN A 13 -5.85 11.82 1.17
C GLN A 13 -5.20 11.38 2.49
N GLY A 14 -3.87 11.48 2.57
CA GLY A 14 -3.08 11.10 3.74
C GLY A 14 -2.05 10.01 3.45
N ALA A 15 -2.20 9.28 2.33
CA ALA A 15 -1.21 8.32 1.90
C ALA A 15 0.14 9.01 1.64
N GLU A 16 1.22 8.42 2.14
CA GLU A 16 2.59 8.92 1.99
C GLU A 16 3.34 8.01 0.99
N LEU A 17 3.61 8.54 -0.20
CA LEU A 17 4.32 7.84 -1.27
C LEU A 17 5.68 8.51 -1.46
N ASP A 18 6.76 7.75 -1.31
CA ASP A 18 8.12 8.26 -1.50
C ASP A 18 8.50 8.35 -3.00
N GLU A 19 9.70 8.84 -3.29
CA GLU A 19 10.19 9.00 -4.65
C GLU A 19 10.23 7.69 -5.44
N GLY A 20 9.88 7.76 -6.73
CA GLY A 20 9.96 6.62 -7.65
C GLY A 20 8.98 5.49 -7.35
N VAL A 21 8.04 5.67 -6.43
CA VAL A 21 6.92 4.73 -6.26
C VAL A 21 6.05 4.75 -7.51
N SER A 22 5.66 3.56 -7.98
CA SER A 22 4.77 3.38 -9.13
C SER A 22 3.47 2.73 -8.71
N VAL A 23 2.32 3.29 -9.13
CA VAL A 23 0.99 2.80 -8.80
C VAL A 23 0.20 2.54 -10.09
N GLY A 24 -0.11 1.27 -10.32
CA GLY A 24 -0.79 0.78 -11.52
C GLY A 24 -2.29 1.07 -11.56
N ALA A 25 -2.90 0.78 -12.71
CA ALA A 25 -4.32 1.03 -12.94
C ALA A 25 -5.23 0.32 -11.93
N TYR A 26 -6.22 1.04 -11.41
CA TYR A 26 -7.21 0.51 -10.45
C TYR A 26 -6.61 -0.05 -9.15
N ALA A 27 -5.35 0.26 -8.85
CA ALA A 27 -4.81 0.00 -7.53
C ALA A 27 -5.46 0.94 -6.50
N TYR A 28 -5.57 0.48 -5.26
CA TYR A 28 -6.11 1.25 -4.15
C TYR A 28 -5.06 1.41 -3.06
N ILE A 29 -4.84 2.65 -2.61
CA ILE A 29 -3.96 3.02 -1.51
C ILE A 29 -4.74 3.79 -0.44
N GLY A 30 -4.85 3.23 0.77
CA GLY A 30 -5.57 3.83 1.88
C GLY A 30 -4.86 5.02 2.56
N ALA A 31 -5.61 5.85 3.28
CA ALA A 31 -5.15 7.13 3.83
C ALA A 31 -4.02 7.04 4.87
N GLN A 32 -3.78 5.87 5.47
CA GLN A 32 -2.75 5.66 6.50
C GLN A 32 -1.59 4.78 6.00
N VAL A 33 -1.49 4.62 4.68
CA VAL A 33 -0.45 3.82 4.04
C VAL A 33 0.80 4.67 3.80
N LYS A 34 1.96 4.09 4.12
CA LYS A 34 3.29 4.65 3.83
C LYS A 34 4.06 3.70 2.94
N ILE A 35 4.52 4.16 1.78
CA ILE A 35 5.24 3.34 0.81
C ILE A 35 6.62 3.93 0.57
N GLY A 36 7.65 3.13 0.86
CA GLY A 36 9.04 3.51 0.66
C GLY A 36 9.47 3.53 -0.81
N LYS A 37 10.58 4.25 -1.04
CA LYS A 37 11.17 4.55 -2.35
C LYS A 37 11.18 3.36 -3.32
N GLY A 38 10.83 3.62 -4.58
CA GLY A 38 10.98 2.64 -5.66
C GLY A 38 10.10 1.39 -5.55
N THR A 39 9.13 1.37 -4.63
CA THR A 39 8.14 0.29 -4.54
C THR A 39 7.13 0.38 -5.69
N VAL A 40 6.72 -0.77 -6.21
CA VAL A 40 5.75 -0.90 -7.29
C VAL A 40 4.48 -1.55 -6.77
N VAL A 41 3.36 -0.84 -6.89
CA VAL A 41 2.02 -1.38 -6.65
C VAL A 41 1.34 -1.61 -7.99
N MET A 42 1.21 -2.87 -8.40
CA MET A 42 0.70 -3.23 -9.73
C MET A 42 -0.83 -3.04 -9.82
N HIS A 43 -1.37 -3.18 -11.03
CA HIS A 43 -2.79 -2.98 -11.29
C HIS A 43 -3.69 -3.85 -10.39
N HIS A 44 -4.83 -3.33 -9.97
CA HIS A 44 -5.79 -4.03 -9.09
C HIS A 44 -5.25 -4.51 -7.72
N ALA A 45 -4.03 -4.13 -7.32
CA ALA A 45 -3.56 -4.37 -5.96
C ALA A 45 -4.21 -3.40 -4.97
N THR A 46 -4.38 -3.83 -3.72
CA THR A 46 -4.97 -3.02 -2.64
C THR A 46 -4.02 -3.00 -1.45
N VAL A 47 -3.59 -1.80 -1.05
CA VAL A 47 -2.84 -1.57 0.20
C VAL A 47 -3.70 -0.67 1.07
N ASP A 48 -4.10 -1.17 2.24
CA ASP A 48 -5.05 -0.49 3.12
C ASP A 48 -4.59 -0.52 4.59
N GLY A 49 -5.37 0.08 5.48
CA GLY A 49 -5.12 0.12 6.91
C GLY A 49 -3.90 0.95 7.29
N VAL A 50 -3.38 0.71 8.49
CA VAL A 50 -2.14 1.34 8.97
C VAL A 50 -0.96 0.51 8.53
N THR A 51 -0.55 0.70 7.28
CA THR A 51 0.48 -0.12 6.62
C THR A 51 1.71 0.71 6.31
N THR A 52 2.89 0.19 6.64
CA THR A 52 4.19 0.77 6.26
C THR A 52 4.99 -0.25 5.47
N MET A 53 5.40 0.11 4.27
CA MET A 53 6.26 -0.69 3.40
C MET A 53 7.60 -0.01 3.23
N GLY A 54 8.70 -0.78 3.32
CA GLY A 54 10.04 -0.31 2.99
C GLY A 54 10.23 -0.06 1.49
N GLU A 55 11.48 0.07 1.09
CA GLU A 55 11.86 0.37 -0.30
C GLU A 55 11.84 -0.85 -1.22
N SER A 56 11.65 -0.59 -2.52
CA SER A 56 11.80 -1.57 -3.60
C SER A 56 11.01 -2.86 -3.39
N ASN A 57 9.78 -2.76 -2.89
CA ASN A 57 8.86 -3.90 -2.84
C ASN A 57 8.04 -4.00 -4.14
N GLU A 58 7.52 -5.19 -4.43
CA GLU A 58 6.63 -5.44 -5.57
C GLU A 58 5.30 -6.04 -5.10
N VAL A 59 4.23 -5.23 -5.14
CA VAL A 59 2.88 -5.70 -4.83
C VAL A 59 2.18 -6.10 -6.11
N HIS A 60 2.06 -7.40 -6.33
CA HIS A 60 1.46 -7.98 -7.54
C HIS A 60 -0.06 -7.77 -7.63
N PRO A 61 -0.65 -7.91 -8.84
CA PRO A 61 -2.07 -7.71 -9.04
C PRO A 61 -2.94 -8.55 -8.13
N TYR A 62 -4.06 -7.96 -7.68
CA TYR A 62 -5.05 -8.60 -6.80
C TYR A 62 -4.56 -8.96 -5.40
N ALA A 63 -3.31 -8.62 -5.04
CA ALA A 63 -2.86 -8.72 -3.67
C ALA A 63 -3.63 -7.74 -2.79
N TYR A 64 -4.11 -8.22 -1.64
CA TYR A 64 -4.72 -7.40 -0.61
C TYR A 64 -3.82 -7.36 0.63
N VAL A 65 -3.25 -6.18 0.89
CA VAL A 65 -2.22 -5.94 1.90
C VAL A 65 -2.76 -4.97 2.95
N GLY A 66 -2.56 -5.27 4.23
CA GLY A 66 -2.93 -4.37 5.33
C GLY A 66 -4.40 -4.45 5.78
N GLY A 67 -5.16 -5.42 5.26
CA GLY A 67 -6.54 -5.65 5.66
C GLY A 67 -6.72 -6.01 7.14
N LYS A 68 -7.95 -5.84 7.62
CA LYS A 68 -8.35 -6.18 8.99
C LYS A 68 -8.12 -7.67 9.29
N THR A 69 -7.65 -7.96 10.49
CA THR A 69 -7.53 -9.35 10.98
C THR A 69 -8.87 -10.10 10.92
N HIS A 70 -8.80 -11.37 10.54
CA HIS A 70 -9.94 -12.30 10.55
C HIS A 70 -10.16 -12.97 11.92
N ASP A 71 -9.38 -12.61 12.95
CA ASP A 71 -9.53 -13.18 14.29
C ASP A 71 -10.84 -12.74 14.96
N LEU A 72 -11.69 -13.72 15.32
CA LEU A 72 -12.95 -13.52 16.05
C LEU A 72 -12.75 -12.94 17.45
N LYS A 73 -11.55 -13.03 18.02
CA LYS A 73 -11.19 -12.44 19.31
C LYS A 73 -10.85 -10.96 19.20
N TYR A 74 -10.69 -10.41 18.00
CA TYR A 74 -10.42 -8.98 17.82
C TYR A 74 -11.55 -8.14 18.44
N ARG A 75 -11.19 -7.16 19.27
CA ARG A 75 -12.13 -6.26 19.99
C ARG A 75 -12.02 -4.81 19.55
N GLY A 76 -11.38 -4.55 18.41
CA GLY A 76 -11.07 -3.19 17.95
C GLY A 76 -9.66 -2.75 18.33
N GLY A 77 -9.37 -1.48 18.07
CA GLY A 77 -8.03 -0.89 18.17
C GLY A 77 -7.42 -0.59 16.81
N VAL A 78 -6.19 -0.08 16.84
CA VAL A 78 -5.40 0.18 15.64
C VAL A 78 -4.43 -0.98 15.47
N HIS A 79 -4.64 -1.81 14.45
CA HIS A 79 -3.67 -2.81 14.01
C HIS A 79 -2.74 -2.17 12.98
N ARG A 80 -1.49 -2.64 12.92
CA ARG A 80 -0.47 -2.12 12.03
C ARG A 80 0.16 -3.27 11.25
N LEU A 81 0.53 -3.00 10.00
CA LEU A 81 1.34 -3.89 9.19
C LEU A 81 2.65 -3.17 8.85
N GLN A 82 3.77 -3.89 9.02
CA GLN A 82 5.09 -3.42 8.63
C GLN A 82 5.73 -4.45 7.71
N ILE A 83 6.05 -4.05 6.48
CA ILE A 83 6.77 -4.83 5.48
C ILE A 83 8.15 -4.21 5.31
N GLY A 84 9.18 -5.04 5.19
CA GLY A 84 10.57 -4.63 4.99
C GLY A 84 10.82 -4.04 3.59
N ALA A 85 12.05 -4.20 3.11
CA ALA A 85 12.46 -3.81 1.77
C ALA A 85 12.72 -5.05 0.90
N HIS A 86 12.67 -4.90 -0.43
CA HIS A 86 13.00 -5.94 -1.42
C HIS A 86 12.17 -7.24 -1.30
N ASN A 87 10.85 -7.10 -1.10
CA ASN A 87 9.90 -8.21 -1.07
C ASN A 87 9.04 -8.27 -2.33
#